data_AF-F6BA92-F1
#
_entry.id   AF-F6BA92-F1
#
_cell.length_a   1.000
_cell.length_b   1.000
_cell.length_c   1.000
_cell.angle_alpha   90.00
_cell.angle_beta   90.00
_cell.angle_gamma   90.00
#
_symmetry.space_group_name_H-M   'P 1'
#
loop_
_entity.id
_entity.type
_entity.pdbx_description
1 polymer ?
#
loop_
_entity_poly.entity_id
_entity_poly.type
_entity_poly.pdbx_seq_one_letter_code
_entity_poly.pdbx_strand_id
1 'polypeptide(L)'
;MTLLDICNEIIEGEDGKVKDFAHTIKLTYLSEFERFEKEDMKVKLRKLNIAEEDGLLFYGKDYLIFKSIYYFNEVPVFRKEEDAIIFLNKIGIEPNRTLKSLSFEEKRKLGNEFLNKALICVPKEYSKYLPYIIFGKEYYFKGIELKEYVSSLNGLYKIGKRKKVRDLIVNMEIPDEDDVKKYKKKIAKRINKFKKKLNDEYEINYFNLKFKGKKFKCQYIYIKPSLWDHVKSFFGEGIELKYYPTLINVAYSSEKIDFLKPLFIFVDKKDVAVYAKVPKLVYLKNNLSLNHLNLEGKYIFYGNWSDEEFYKFLKI
;
A
#
# COMPACT_ATOMS: atom_id res chain seq x y z
N MET A 1 6.05 -7.34 -16.43
CA MET A 1 6.01 -8.56 -15.61
C MET A 1 6.06 -8.15 -14.12
N THR A 2 5.39 -8.85 -13.21
CA THR A 2 5.18 -8.48 -11.79
C THR A 2 5.22 -9.71 -10.86
N LEU A 3 5.09 -9.51 -9.53
CA LEU A 3 4.90 -10.63 -8.59
C LEU A 3 3.65 -11.46 -8.91
N LEU A 4 2.60 -10.84 -9.47
CA LEU A 4 1.39 -11.55 -9.88
C LEU A 4 1.67 -12.59 -10.95
N ASP A 5 2.56 -12.30 -11.90
CA ASP A 5 2.89 -13.23 -12.98
C ASP A 5 3.56 -14.49 -12.42
N ILE A 6 4.48 -14.33 -11.45
CA ILE A 6 5.10 -15.47 -10.76
C ILE A 6 4.02 -16.29 -10.03
N CYS A 7 3.09 -15.63 -9.35
CA CYS A 7 2.01 -16.33 -8.66
C CYS A 7 1.11 -17.08 -9.65
N ASN A 8 0.74 -16.47 -10.78
CA ASN A 8 -0.08 -17.11 -11.80
C ASN A 8 0.61 -18.33 -12.41
N GLU A 9 1.89 -18.20 -12.79
CA GLU A 9 2.69 -19.31 -13.31
C GLU A 9 2.76 -20.49 -12.32
N ILE A 10 2.87 -20.21 -11.02
CA ILE A 10 2.87 -21.25 -9.98
C ILE A 10 1.47 -21.86 -9.82
N ILE A 11 0.41 -21.05 -9.83
CA ILE A 11 -0.97 -21.53 -9.69
C ILE A 11 -1.38 -22.44 -10.87
N GLU A 12 -0.88 -22.15 -12.07
CA GLU A 12 -1.14 -22.93 -13.28
C GLU A 12 -0.28 -24.19 -13.37
N GLY A 13 0.94 -24.18 -12.84
CA GLY A 13 1.91 -25.27 -12.99
C GLY A 13 2.13 -26.17 -11.78
N GLU A 14 1.68 -25.78 -10.59
CA GLU A 14 1.86 -26.53 -9.34
C GLU A 14 0.51 -26.94 -8.73
N ASP A 15 0.54 -27.92 -7.82
CA ASP A 15 -0.65 -28.44 -7.14
C ASP A 15 -0.54 -28.39 -5.61
N GLY A 16 -1.65 -28.69 -4.95
CA GLY A 16 -1.73 -28.82 -3.49
C GLY A 16 -1.31 -27.55 -2.73
N LYS A 17 -0.46 -27.72 -1.72
CA LYS A 17 -0.05 -26.62 -0.81
C LYS A 17 0.67 -25.48 -1.53
N VAL A 18 1.48 -25.78 -2.54
CA VAL A 18 2.24 -24.76 -3.27
C VAL A 18 1.30 -23.82 -4.04
N LYS A 19 0.32 -24.40 -4.73
CA LYS A 19 -0.75 -23.66 -5.41
C LYS A 19 -1.57 -22.80 -4.45
N ASP A 20 -2.00 -23.37 -3.33
CA ASP A 20 -2.78 -22.65 -2.31
C ASP A 20 -1.97 -21.50 -1.69
N PHE A 21 -0.66 -21.67 -1.48
CA PHE A 21 0.22 -20.63 -0.97
C PHE A 21 0.42 -19.50 -1.98
N ALA A 22 0.69 -19.82 -3.25
CA ALA A 22 0.78 -18.82 -4.31
C ALA A 22 -0.52 -18.05 -4.51
N HIS A 23 -1.68 -18.73 -4.41
CA HIS A 23 -2.98 -18.08 -4.43
C HIS A 23 -3.17 -17.14 -3.24
N THR A 24 -2.76 -17.56 -2.03
CA THR A 24 -2.81 -16.71 -0.83
C THR A 24 -1.93 -15.46 -0.96
N ILE A 25 -0.73 -15.59 -1.53
CA ILE A 25 0.16 -14.47 -1.85
C ILE A 25 -0.49 -13.52 -2.86
N LYS A 26 -1.08 -14.06 -3.93
CA LYS A 26 -1.77 -13.27 -4.97
C LYS A 26 -2.90 -12.43 -4.36
N LEU A 27 -3.76 -13.05 -3.54
CA LEU A 27 -4.87 -12.36 -2.88
C LEU A 27 -4.36 -11.26 -1.91
N THR A 28 -3.30 -11.55 -1.17
CA THR A 28 -2.63 -10.58 -0.29
C THR A 28 -2.10 -9.38 -1.09
N TYR A 29 -1.42 -9.64 -2.21
CA TYR A 29 -0.90 -8.60 -3.09
C TYR A 29 -2.01 -7.70 -3.63
N LEU A 30 -3.16 -8.28 -4.00
CA LEU A 30 -4.33 -7.57 -4.50
C LEU A 30 -5.19 -6.92 -3.39
N SER A 31 -4.84 -7.12 -2.12
CA SER A 31 -5.61 -6.65 -0.96
C SER A 31 -7.05 -7.19 -0.88
N GLU A 32 -7.26 -8.44 -1.31
CA GLU A 32 -8.57 -9.13 -1.33
C GLU A 32 -8.81 -9.97 -0.05
N PHE A 33 -8.55 -9.40 1.14
CA PHE A 33 -8.65 -10.10 2.43
C PHE A 33 -10.06 -10.57 2.78
N GLU A 34 -11.11 -9.97 2.24
CA GLU A 34 -12.49 -10.46 2.35
C GLU A 34 -12.66 -11.89 1.81
N ARG A 35 -11.80 -12.32 0.88
CA ARG A 35 -11.81 -13.70 0.40
C ARG A 35 -11.29 -14.68 1.44
N PHE A 36 -10.50 -14.21 2.41
CA PHE A 36 -9.99 -15.06 3.50
C PHE A 36 -11.10 -15.41 4.49
N GLU A 37 -12.20 -14.66 4.49
CA GLU A 37 -13.37 -14.95 5.33
C GLU A 37 -14.19 -16.15 4.81
N LYS A 38 -13.98 -16.56 3.56
CA LYS A 38 -14.66 -17.74 2.98
C LYS A 38 -14.11 -19.02 3.60
N GLU A 39 -15.01 -19.96 3.90
CA GLU A 39 -14.66 -21.19 4.61
C GLU A 39 -13.57 -22.01 3.90
N ASP A 40 -13.63 -22.10 2.57
CA ASP A 40 -12.62 -22.79 1.76
C ASP A 40 -11.23 -22.16 1.93
N MET A 41 -11.16 -20.83 1.99
CA MET A 41 -9.91 -20.11 2.24
C MET A 41 -9.44 -20.25 3.68
N LYS A 42 -10.33 -20.22 4.69
CA LYS A 42 -9.96 -20.48 6.09
C LYS A 42 -9.30 -21.84 6.27
N VAL A 43 -9.85 -22.87 5.62
CA VAL A 43 -9.26 -24.22 5.60
C VAL A 43 -7.87 -24.21 4.96
N LYS A 44 -7.68 -23.50 3.84
CA LYS A 44 -6.37 -23.37 3.18
C LYS A 44 -5.35 -22.67 4.08
N LEU A 45 -5.71 -21.54 4.70
CA LEU A 45 -4.83 -20.79 5.60
C LEU A 45 -4.35 -21.68 6.77
N ARG A 46 -5.26 -22.46 7.38
CA ARG A 46 -4.90 -23.43 8.43
C ARG A 46 -3.93 -24.49 7.92
N LYS A 47 -4.16 -25.08 6.73
CA LYS A 47 -3.25 -26.09 6.13
C LYS A 47 -1.86 -25.54 5.80
N LEU A 48 -1.77 -24.22 5.58
CA LEU A 48 -0.54 -23.48 5.31
C LEU A 48 0.15 -22.97 6.59
N ASN A 49 -0.41 -23.25 7.78
CA ASN A 49 0.06 -22.69 9.05
C ASN A 49 0.11 -21.15 9.04
N ILE A 50 -0.86 -20.51 8.38
CA ILE A 50 -1.03 -19.07 8.43
C ILE A 50 -1.97 -18.75 9.59
N ALA A 51 -1.43 -18.10 10.62
CA ALA A 51 -2.21 -17.69 11.78
C ALA A 51 -3.05 -16.45 11.45
N GLU A 52 -4.24 -16.37 12.03
CA GLU A 52 -5.13 -15.22 11.96
C GLU A 52 -5.27 -14.62 13.37
N GLU A 53 -5.08 -13.31 13.47
CA GLU A 53 -5.19 -12.56 14.73
C GLU A 53 -6.03 -11.30 14.54
N ASP A 54 -6.80 -10.90 15.57
CA ASP A 54 -7.39 -9.56 15.61
C ASP A 54 -6.33 -8.54 16.03
N GLY A 55 -6.19 -7.46 15.27
CA GLY A 55 -5.13 -6.49 15.50
C GLY A 55 -5.38 -5.10 14.91
N LEU A 56 -4.30 -4.32 14.86
CA LEU A 56 -4.30 -2.93 14.41
C LEU A 56 -3.77 -2.87 13.00
N LEU A 57 -4.55 -2.47 12.01
CA LEU A 57 -4.19 -2.46 10.58
C LEU A 57 -3.11 -1.44 10.17
N PHE A 58 -2.37 -0.90 11.14
CA PHE A 58 -1.16 -0.11 10.92
C PHE A 58 -0.10 -0.94 10.20
N TYR A 59 0.57 -0.31 9.24
CA TYR A 59 1.71 -0.91 8.56
C TYR A 59 2.93 -0.94 9.48
N GLY A 60 3.78 -1.95 9.31
CA GLY A 60 5.07 -1.99 9.97
C GLY A 60 4.98 -2.56 11.38
N LYS A 61 4.67 -3.86 11.49
CA LYS A 61 4.48 -4.56 12.77
C LYS A 61 5.78 -4.66 13.56
N ASP A 62 6.88 -4.82 12.83
CA ASP A 62 8.23 -4.95 13.37
C ASP A 62 8.99 -3.60 13.41
N TYR A 63 8.32 -2.48 13.12
CA TYR A 63 8.90 -1.14 13.23
C TYR A 63 8.50 -0.49 14.55
N LEU A 64 9.22 0.58 14.92
CA LEU A 64 8.92 1.40 16.10
C LEU A 64 7.49 1.94 15.99
N ILE A 65 6.69 1.78 17.05
CA ILE A 65 5.26 2.11 17.05
C ILE A 65 5.02 3.56 16.60
N PHE A 66 5.85 4.50 17.07
CA PHE A 66 5.70 5.91 16.70
C PHE A 66 5.78 6.13 15.19
N LYS A 67 6.63 5.39 14.48
CA LYS A 67 6.72 5.45 13.02
C LYS A 67 5.49 4.85 12.38
N SER A 68 5.02 3.71 12.87
CA SER A 68 3.84 3.02 12.31
C SER A 68 2.58 3.89 12.39
N ILE A 69 2.37 4.60 13.50
CA ILE A 69 1.21 5.50 13.65
C ILE A 69 1.42 6.86 12.95
N TYR A 70 2.66 7.37 12.89
CA TYR A 70 2.97 8.59 12.15
C TYR A 70 2.77 8.41 10.65
N TYR A 71 3.24 7.29 10.09
CA TYR A 71 3.10 6.98 8.66
C TYR A 71 1.72 6.40 8.29
N PHE A 72 0.75 6.42 9.21
CA PHE A 72 -0.63 6.02 8.91
C PHE A 72 -1.28 7.03 7.96
N ASN A 73 -1.26 6.71 6.67
CA ASN A 73 -1.61 7.63 5.59
C ASN A 73 -3.07 7.54 5.13
N GLU A 74 -3.91 6.78 5.83
CA GLU A 74 -5.35 6.79 5.58
C GLU A 74 -6.01 7.98 6.28
N VAL A 75 -5.47 8.41 7.43
CA VAL A 75 -5.84 9.64 8.14
C VAL A 75 -4.56 10.22 8.76
N PRO A 76 -4.06 11.38 8.29
CA PRO A 76 -2.85 11.99 8.83
C PRO A 76 -3.14 12.63 10.20
N VAL A 77 -3.12 11.79 11.24
CA VAL A 77 -3.40 12.19 12.63
C VAL A 77 -2.30 13.10 13.21
N PHE A 78 -1.06 12.82 12.82
CA PHE A 78 0.14 13.49 13.34
C PHE A 78 0.83 14.28 12.23
N ARG A 79 1.29 15.50 12.55
CA ARG A 79 2.04 16.33 11.59
C ARG A 79 3.53 16.05 11.66
N LYS A 80 4.04 15.74 12.86
CA LYS A 80 5.44 15.41 13.09
C LYS A 80 5.60 14.09 13.86
N GLU A 81 6.80 13.49 13.76
CA GLU A 81 7.12 12.25 14.50
C GLU A 81 7.04 12.50 16.02
N GLU A 82 7.39 13.71 16.49
CA GLU A 82 7.32 14.09 17.90
C GLU A 82 5.89 14.05 18.46
N ASP A 83 4.88 14.40 17.65
CA ASP A 83 3.47 14.37 18.07
C ASP A 83 3.02 12.92 18.38
N ALA A 84 3.47 11.97 17.56
CA ALA A 84 3.22 10.55 17.75
C ALA A 84 3.90 10.02 19.02
N ILE A 85 5.14 10.46 19.29
CA ILE A 85 5.88 10.11 20.51
C ILE A 85 5.17 10.64 21.76
N ILE A 86 4.78 11.93 21.76
CA ILE A 86 4.05 12.56 22.87
C ILE A 86 2.73 11.83 23.13
N PHE A 87 2.00 11.49 22.06
CA PHE A 87 0.77 10.72 22.15
C PHE A 87 0.97 9.35 22.83
N LEU A 88 1.97 8.59 22.39
CA LEU A 88 2.27 7.26 22.95
C LEU A 88 2.64 7.34 24.44
N ASN A 89 3.50 8.28 24.80
CA ASN A 89 3.88 8.53 26.20
C ASN A 89 2.66 8.87 27.06
N LYS A 90 1.74 9.72 26.56
CA LYS A 90 0.51 10.09 27.28
C LYS A 90 -0.39 8.90 27.56
N ILE A 91 -0.42 7.91 26.68
CA ILE A 91 -1.21 6.69 26.87
C ILE A 91 -0.40 5.56 27.54
N GLY A 92 0.82 5.84 28.01
CA GLY A 92 1.66 4.88 28.72
C GLY A 92 2.21 3.74 27.84
N ILE A 93 2.42 3.99 26.55
CA ILE A 93 3.04 3.04 25.63
C ILE A 93 4.42 3.56 25.23
N GLU A 94 5.45 2.74 25.39
CA GLU A 94 6.81 3.13 25.01
C GLU A 94 6.94 3.30 23.48
N PRO A 95 7.35 4.48 22.98
CA PRO A 95 7.38 4.77 21.55
C PRO A 95 8.28 3.86 20.71
N ASN A 96 9.37 3.38 21.30
CA ASN A 96 10.42 2.60 20.63
C ASN A 96 10.15 1.09 20.62
N ARG A 97 9.05 0.62 21.23
CA ARG A 97 8.60 -0.76 21.08
C ARG A 97 8.07 -1.00 19.66
N THR A 98 7.88 -2.26 19.30
CA THR A 98 7.22 -2.66 18.05
C THR A 98 5.76 -3.00 18.30
N LEU A 99 4.89 -2.83 17.29
CA LEU A 99 3.46 -3.20 17.40
C LEU A 99 3.29 -4.69 17.74
N LYS A 100 4.15 -5.54 17.20
CA LYS A 100 4.17 -6.99 17.48
C LYS A 100 4.47 -7.30 18.94
N SER A 101 5.28 -6.48 19.62
CA SER A 101 5.63 -6.67 21.03
C SER A 101 4.54 -6.25 22.01
N LEU A 102 3.47 -5.59 21.54
CA LEU A 102 2.37 -5.16 22.39
C LEU A 102 1.47 -6.35 22.75
N SER A 103 1.08 -6.42 24.02
CA SER A 103 0.00 -7.29 24.48
C SER A 103 -1.34 -6.93 23.83
N PHE A 104 -2.32 -7.83 23.91
CA PHE A 104 -3.67 -7.57 23.41
C PHE A 104 -4.29 -6.31 24.02
N GLU A 105 -4.15 -6.11 25.34
CA GLU A 105 -4.70 -4.94 26.03
C GLU A 105 -4.01 -3.64 25.61
N GLU A 106 -2.70 -3.66 25.37
CA GLU A 106 -1.97 -2.51 24.85
C GLU A 106 -2.38 -2.17 23.42
N LYS A 107 -2.55 -3.18 22.55
CA LYS A 107 -3.07 -2.99 21.18
C LYS A 107 -4.49 -2.39 21.22
N ARG A 108 -5.35 -2.90 22.09
CA ARG A 108 -6.72 -2.39 22.29
C ARG A 108 -6.71 -0.93 22.74
N LYS A 109 -5.88 -0.59 23.74
CA LYS A 109 -5.70 0.79 24.21
C LYS A 109 -5.19 1.72 23.10
N LEU A 110 -4.11 1.33 22.42
CA LEU A 110 -3.52 2.09 21.32
C LEU A 110 -4.54 2.37 20.22
N GLY A 111 -5.26 1.34 19.77
CA GLY A 111 -6.25 1.46 18.72
C GLY A 111 -7.39 2.40 19.09
N ASN A 112 -7.93 2.29 20.31
CA ASN A 112 -9.03 3.14 20.76
C ASN A 112 -8.61 4.60 20.90
N GLU A 113 -7.44 4.87 21.49
CA GLU A 113 -6.91 6.23 21.64
C GLU A 113 -6.56 6.85 20.28
N PHE A 114 -6.00 6.06 19.36
CA PHE A 114 -5.74 6.51 17.99
C PHE A 114 -7.05 6.78 17.24
N LEU A 115 -8.07 5.93 17.38
CA LEU A 115 -9.40 6.15 16.79
C LEU A 115 -10.01 7.47 17.28
N ASN A 116 -9.94 7.74 18.59
CA ASN A 116 -10.44 9.00 19.16
C ASN A 116 -9.74 10.22 18.56
N LYS A 117 -8.43 10.14 18.35
CA LYS A 117 -7.66 11.18 17.64
C LYS A 117 -8.08 11.30 16.17
N ALA A 118 -8.19 10.20 15.45
CA ALA A 118 -8.58 10.17 14.04
C ALA A 118 -10.01 10.72 13.81
N LEU A 119 -10.94 10.49 14.74
CA LEU A 119 -12.31 11.01 14.69
C LEU A 119 -12.37 12.54 14.62
N ILE A 120 -11.40 13.24 15.22
CA ILE A 120 -11.30 14.70 15.20
C ILE A 120 -10.83 15.19 13.82
N CYS A 121 -10.06 14.38 13.10
CA CYS A 121 -9.48 14.73 11.80
C CYS A 121 -10.43 14.48 10.62
N VAL A 122 -11.51 13.71 10.81
CA VAL A 122 -12.41 13.34 9.71
C VAL A 122 -13.80 13.97 9.82
N PRO A 123 -14.45 14.30 8.70
CA PRO A 123 -15.85 14.72 8.71
C PRO A 123 -16.77 13.63 9.27
N LYS A 124 -17.84 14.04 9.96
CA LYS A 124 -18.78 13.16 10.69
C LYS A 124 -19.34 12.00 9.85
N GLU A 125 -19.62 12.25 8.59
CA GLU A 125 -20.08 11.27 7.61
C GLU A 125 -19.10 10.11 7.33
N TYR A 126 -17.81 10.29 7.62
CA TYR A 126 -16.78 9.25 7.49
C TYR A 126 -16.50 8.52 8.81
N SER A 127 -16.92 9.08 9.95
CA SER A 127 -16.59 8.56 11.29
C SER A 127 -16.97 7.10 11.48
N LYS A 128 -18.13 6.67 10.96
CA LYS A 128 -18.57 5.27 11.06
C LYS A 128 -17.69 4.27 10.31
N TYR A 129 -16.85 4.74 9.38
CA TYR A 129 -15.96 3.90 8.59
C TYR A 129 -14.53 3.81 9.16
N LEU A 130 -14.17 4.71 10.08
CA LEU A 130 -12.83 4.73 10.70
C LEU A 130 -12.43 3.41 11.39
N PRO A 131 -13.30 2.74 12.17
CA PRO A 131 -12.92 1.50 12.83
C PRO A 131 -12.40 0.44 11.84
N TYR A 132 -12.99 0.34 10.64
CA TYR A 132 -12.63 -0.64 9.63
C TYR A 132 -11.27 -0.41 8.94
N ILE A 133 -10.66 0.77 9.13
CA ILE A 133 -9.30 1.05 8.63
C ILE A 133 -8.23 0.98 9.73
N ILE A 134 -8.64 0.96 11.00
CA ILE A 134 -7.76 0.89 12.17
C ILE A 134 -7.70 -0.54 12.72
N PHE A 135 -8.83 -1.24 12.77
CA PHE A 135 -8.95 -2.59 13.33
C PHE A 135 -9.28 -3.61 12.26
N GLY A 136 -8.81 -4.84 12.44
CA GLY A 136 -9.19 -5.96 11.59
C GLY A 136 -8.28 -7.17 11.77
N LYS A 137 -8.40 -8.11 10.83
CA LYS A 137 -7.61 -9.33 10.81
C LYS A 137 -6.19 -9.09 10.29
N GLU A 138 -5.23 -9.64 11.01
CA GLU A 138 -3.83 -9.77 10.65
C GLU A 138 -3.55 -11.25 10.36
N TYR A 139 -2.73 -11.51 9.33
CA TYR A 139 -2.38 -12.87 8.92
C TYR A 139 -0.87 -13.02 9.03
N TYR A 140 -0.40 -14.10 9.64
CA TYR A 140 1.01 -14.33 9.92
C TYR A 140 1.49 -15.65 9.31
N PHE A 141 2.55 -15.57 8.50
CA PHE A 141 3.22 -16.72 7.92
C PHE A 141 4.63 -16.83 8.52
N LYS A 142 4.93 -17.95 9.20
CA LYS A 142 6.21 -18.18 9.89
C LYS A 142 6.63 -16.99 10.79
N GLY A 143 5.66 -16.40 11.50
CA GLY A 143 5.88 -15.28 12.40
C GLY A 143 6.05 -13.91 11.73
N ILE A 144 5.94 -13.79 10.40
CA ILE A 144 5.99 -12.53 9.66
C ILE A 144 4.57 -12.17 9.20
N GLU A 145 4.16 -10.90 9.33
CA GLU A 145 2.87 -10.46 8.78
C GLU A 145 2.85 -10.72 7.26
N LEU A 146 1.81 -11.37 6.77
CA LEU A 146 1.68 -11.79 5.37
C LEU A 146 1.80 -10.61 4.40
N LYS A 147 1.31 -9.41 4.78
CA LYS A 147 1.50 -8.18 3.99
C LYS A 147 2.99 -7.80 3.88
N GLU A 148 3.75 -7.92 4.96
CA GLU A 148 5.19 -7.65 4.97
C GLU A 148 5.97 -8.72 4.20
N TYR A 149 5.56 -9.99 4.32
CA TYR A 149 6.11 -11.10 3.54
C TYR A 149 5.94 -10.84 2.04
N VAL A 150 4.72 -10.54 1.59
CA VAL A 150 4.41 -10.24 0.18
C VAL A 150 5.10 -8.96 -0.29
N SER A 151 5.18 -7.92 0.56
CA SER A 151 5.95 -6.70 0.28
C SER A 151 7.43 -7.01 0.05
N SER A 152 8.00 -7.93 0.83
CA SER A 152 9.39 -8.39 0.70
C SER A 152 9.61 -9.16 -0.60
N LEU A 153 8.75 -10.12 -0.94
CA LEU A 153 8.80 -10.83 -2.23
C LEU A 153 8.71 -9.87 -3.43
N ASN A 154 7.77 -8.92 -3.39
CA ASN A 154 7.63 -7.90 -4.42
C ASN A 154 8.87 -7.01 -4.50
N GLY A 155 9.49 -6.70 -3.36
CA GLY A 155 10.74 -5.95 -3.30
C GLY A 155 11.90 -6.67 -3.96
N LEU A 156 12.07 -7.96 -3.68
CA LEU A 156 13.06 -8.82 -4.33
C LEU A 156 12.85 -8.91 -5.84
N TYR A 157 11.59 -9.06 -6.25
CA TYR A 157 11.22 -9.05 -7.67
C TYR A 157 11.68 -7.74 -8.35
N LYS A 158 11.39 -6.59 -7.74
CA LYS A 158 11.77 -5.25 -8.26
C LYS A 158 13.27 -5.04 -8.39
N ILE A 159 14.10 -5.82 -7.71
CA ILE A 159 15.57 -5.76 -7.81
C ILE A 159 16.15 -6.89 -8.67
N GLY A 160 15.32 -7.56 -9.48
CA GLY A 160 15.75 -8.55 -10.48
C GLY A 160 15.86 -9.98 -9.96
N LYS A 161 15.43 -10.27 -8.73
CA LYS A 161 15.58 -11.61 -8.11
C LYS A 161 14.42 -12.56 -8.41
N ARG A 162 13.97 -12.62 -9.67
CA ARG A 162 12.80 -13.41 -10.10
C ARG A 162 12.89 -14.89 -9.70
N LYS A 163 13.99 -15.57 -10.05
CA LYS A 163 14.18 -16.99 -9.72
C LYS A 163 14.09 -17.23 -8.22
N LYS A 164 14.84 -16.47 -7.42
CA LYS A 164 14.79 -16.53 -5.96
C LYS A 164 13.38 -16.30 -5.40
N VAL A 165 12.61 -15.36 -5.95
CA VAL A 165 11.21 -15.15 -5.53
C VAL A 165 10.35 -16.38 -5.82
N ARG A 166 10.49 -16.99 -7.00
CA ARG A 166 9.78 -18.24 -7.33
C ARG A 166 10.15 -19.35 -6.34
N ASP A 167 11.45 -19.56 -6.12
CA ASP A 167 11.96 -20.60 -5.21
C ASP A 167 11.42 -20.40 -3.78
N LEU A 168 11.41 -19.17 -3.26
CA LEU A 168 10.84 -18.85 -1.94
C LEU A 168 9.35 -19.19 -1.83
N ILE A 169 8.57 -19.00 -2.90
CA ILE A 169 7.14 -19.32 -2.90
C ILE A 169 6.94 -20.83 -2.96
N VAL A 170 7.63 -21.51 -3.88
CA VAL A 170 7.54 -22.97 -4.07
C VAL A 170 7.95 -23.71 -2.80
N ASN A 171 9.05 -23.28 -2.18
CA ASN A 171 9.57 -23.89 -0.95
C ASN A 171 8.87 -23.38 0.31
N MET A 172 7.95 -22.40 0.19
CA MET A 172 7.28 -21.74 1.32
C MET A 172 8.28 -21.20 2.35
N GLU A 173 9.31 -20.51 1.87
CA GLU A 173 10.41 -19.97 2.67
C GLU A 173 10.29 -18.46 2.87
N ILE A 174 10.98 -17.96 3.91
CA ILE A 174 11.05 -16.52 4.19
C ILE A 174 12.23 -15.89 3.44
N PRO A 175 12.07 -14.66 2.91
CA PRO A 175 13.17 -13.92 2.33
C PRO A 175 14.32 -13.73 3.31
N ASP A 176 15.55 -13.84 2.80
CA ASP A 176 16.76 -13.48 3.52
C ASP A 176 16.76 -11.99 3.93
N GLU A 177 17.23 -11.70 5.15
CA GLU A 177 17.14 -10.37 5.75
C GLU A 177 17.99 -9.33 5.02
N ASP A 178 19.19 -9.71 4.55
CA ASP A 178 20.09 -8.80 3.83
C ASP A 178 19.53 -8.40 2.48
N ASP A 179 18.86 -9.33 1.82
CA ASP A 179 18.12 -9.09 0.59
C ASP A 179 16.97 -8.11 0.79
N VAL A 180 16.20 -8.27 1.87
CA VAL A 180 15.15 -7.33 2.25
C VAL A 180 15.74 -5.97 2.58
N LYS A 181 16.83 -5.89 3.35
CA LYS A 181 17.56 -4.65 3.66
C LYS A 181 18.04 -3.94 2.40
N LYS A 182 18.58 -4.67 1.42
CA LYS A 182 19.05 -4.12 0.13
C LYS A 182 17.90 -3.47 -0.64
N TYR A 183 16.75 -4.12 -0.72
CA TYR A 183 15.56 -3.52 -1.32
C TYR A 183 15.08 -2.29 -0.53
N LYS A 184 14.95 -2.39 0.80
CA LYS A 184 14.53 -1.28 1.69
C LYS A 184 15.41 -0.03 1.49
N LYS A 185 16.73 -0.19 1.38
CA LYS A 185 17.67 0.91 1.06
C LYS A 185 17.38 1.56 -0.30
N LYS A 186 17.09 0.77 -1.35
CA LYS A 186 16.76 1.30 -2.69
C LYS A 186 15.44 2.07 -2.69
N ILE A 187 14.37 1.49 -2.12
CA ILE A 187 13.06 2.17 -2.08
C ILE A 187 13.11 3.44 -1.23
N ALA A 188 13.83 3.45 -0.10
CA ALA A 188 13.98 4.65 0.74
C ALA A 188 14.58 5.83 -0.04
N LYS A 189 15.62 5.59 -0.86
CA LYS A 189 16.18 6.63 -1.76
C LYS A 189 15.14 7.18 -2.72
N ARG A 190 14.28 6.32 -3.29
CA ARG A 190 13.22 6.76 -4.22
C ARG A 190 12.09 7.50 -3.51
N ILE A 191 11.71 7.08 -2.31
CA ILE A 191 10.75 7.78 -1.45
C ILE A 191 11.25 9.19 -1.15
N ASN A 192 12.50 9.35 -0.72
CA ASN A 192 13.06 10.67 -0.41
C ASN A 192 13.09 11.58 -1.64
N LYS A 193 13.51 11.04 -2.79
CA LYS A 193 13.50 11.78 -4.05
C LYS A 193 12.08 12.20 -4.46
N PHE A 194 11.11 11.28 -4.36
CA PHE A 194 9.72 11.55 -4.67
C PHE A 194 9.12 12.61 -3.75
N LYS A 195 9.35 12.52 -2.43
CA LYS A 195 8.90 13.52 -1.46
C LYS A 195 9.47 14.90 -1.76
N LYS A 196 10.77 14.98 -2.09
CA LYS A 196 11.40 16.25 -2.51
C LYS A 196 10.71 16.82 -3.73
N LYS A 197 10.55 16.03 -4.81
CA LYS A 197 9.85 16.48 -6.02
C LYS A 197 8.40 16.87 -5.74
N LEU A 198 7.67 16.13 -4.91
CA LEU A 198 6.29 16.46 -4.53
C LEU A 198 6.19 17.82 -3.83
N ASN A 199 7.18 18.16 -3.00
CA ASN A 199 7.21 19.42 -2.27
C ASN A 199 7.73 20.58 -3.13
N ASP A 200 8.70 20.35 -4.00
CA ASP A 200 9.45 21.43 -4.66
C ASP A 200 9.07 21.62 -6.14
N GLU A 201 8.64 20.56 -6.83
CA GLU A 201 8.55 20.53 -8.30
C GLU A 201 7.15 20.19 -8.84
N TYR A 202 6.46 19.21 -8.25
CA TYR A 202 5.22 18.69 -8.82
C TYR A 202 4.02 19.60 -8.53
N GLU A 203 3.28 19.90 -9.59
CA GLU A 203 1.98 20.56 -9.52
C GLU A 203 0.87 19.55 -9.25
N ILE A 204 -0.03 19.89 -8.32
CA ILE A 204 -1.21 19.11 -8.00
C ILE A 204 -2.40 19.76 -8.70
N ASN A 205 -2.90 19.06 -9.69
CA ASN A 205 -4.03 19.46 -10.50
C ASN A 205 -5.30 18.71 -10.07
N TYR A 206 -6.46 19.13 -10.60
CA TYR A 206 -7.75 18.56 -10.23
C TYR A 206 -8.60 18.25 -11.45
N PHE A 207 -9.38 17.17 -11.37
CA PHE A 207 -10.43 16.84 -12.32
C PHE A 207 -11.62 16.21 -11.58
N ASN A 208 -12.70 15.92 -12.28
CA ASN A 208 -13.88 15.32 -11.68
C ASN A 208 -14.18 13.95 -12.28
N LEU A 209 -14.11 12.91 -11.45
CA LEU A 209 -14.50 11.57 -11.85
C LEU A 209 -16.00 11.37 -11.63
N LYS A 210 -16.73 10.92 -12.66
CA LYS A 210 -18.10 10.44 -12.51
C LYS A 210 -18.09 8.94 -12.23
N PHE A 211 -18.73 8.51 -11.15
CA PHE A 211 -18.89 7.10 -10.81
C PHE A 211 -20.25 6.86 -10.16
N LYS A 212 -21.04 5.93 -10.72
CA LYS A 212 -22.40 5.59 -10.25
C LYS A 212 -23.28 6.82 -10.03
N GLY A 213 -23.28 7.75 -11.00
CA GLY A 213 -24.05 8.99 -10.95
C GLY A 213 -23.54 10.06 -9.98
N LYS A 214 -22.46 9.80 -9.23
CA LYS A 214 -21.83 10.76 -8.31
C LYS A 214 -20.57 11.37 -8.93
N LYS A 215 -20.28 12.62 -8.58
CA LYS A 215 -19.08 13.35 -8.99
C LYS A 215 -18.07 13.37 -7.84
N PHE A 216 -16.85 12.92 -8.09
CA PHE A 216 -15.75 12.90 -7.14
C PHE A 216 -14.66 13.86 -7.61
N LYS A 217 -14.29 14.82 -6.76
CA LYS A 217 -13.13 15.68 -7.05
C LYS A 217 -11.86 14.87 -6.81
N CYS A 218 -11.07 14.67 -7.85
CA CYS A 218 -9.81 13.95 -7.82
C CYS A 218 -8.63 14.93 -7.89
N GLN A 219 -7.50 14.49 -7.37
CA GLN A 219 -6.21 15.15 -7.46
C GLN A 219 -5.35 14.39 -8.47
N TYR A 220 -4.47 15.07 -9.19
CA TYR A 220 -3.48 14.38 -9.99
C TYR A 220 -2.16 15.11 -10.12
N ILE A 221 -1.11 14.33 -10.36
CA ILE A 221 0.22 14.77 -10.72
C ILE A 221 0.49 14.21 -12.12
N TYR A 222 0.89 15.06 -13.05
CA TYR A 222 1.34 14.63 -14.37
C TYR A 222 2.85 14.84 -14.49
N ILE A 223 3.57 13.75 -14.71
CA ILE A 223 5.02 13.71 -14.77
C ILE A 223 5.39 13.47 -16.22
N LYS A 224 5.94 14.50 -16.87
CA LYS A 224 6.62 14.37 -18.16
C LYS A 224 8.12 14.18 -17.91
N PRO A 225 8.69 12.98 -18.06
CA PRO A 225 10.12 12.79 -17.89
C PRO A 225 10.87 13.64 -18.91
N SER A 226 11.84 14.42 -18.44
CA SER A 226 12.77 15.10 -19.35
C SER A 226 13.78 14.09 -19.94
N LEU A 227 14.46 14.46 -21.02
CA LEU A 227 15.61 13.70 -21.54
C LEU A 227 16.66 13.43 -20.45
N TRP A 228 16.84 14.36 -19.52
CA TRP A 228 17.71 14.20 -18.35
C TRP A 228 17.19 13.20 -17.32
N ASP A 229 15.87 13.05 -17.16
CA ASP A 229 15.31 12.00 -16.30
C ASP A 229 15.51 10.60 -16.90
N HIS A 230 15.51 10.48 -18.23
CA HIS A 230 15.87 9.23 -18.90
C HIS A 230 17.34 8.84 -18.65
N VAL A 231 18.26 9.80 -18.78
CA VAL A 231 19.69 9.58 -18.48
C VAL A 231 19.88 9.22 -17.00
N LYS A 232 19.25 9.97 -16.08
CA LYS A 232 19.30 9.65 -14.65
C LYS A 232 18.68 8.28 -14.35
N SER A 233 17.59 7.89 -15.01
CA SER A 233 17.01 6.56 -14.85
C SER A 233 17.97 5.46 -15.29
N PHE A 234 18.69 5.68 -16.40
CA PHE A 234 19.71 4.76 -16.92
C PHE A 234 20.86 4.53 -15.93
N PHE A 235 21.29 5.58 -15.21
CA PHE A 235 22.30 5.48 -14.14
C PHE A 235 21.72 5.08 -12.77
N GLY A 236 20.44 4.73 -12.68
CA GLY A 236 19.81 4.36 -11.40
C GLY A 236 19.67 5.54 -10.43
N GLU A 237 19.57 6.77 -10.95
CA GLU A 237 19.27 7.98 -10.18
C GLU A 237 17.81 8.42 -10.35
N GLY A 238 17.12 7.99 -11.42
CA GLY A 238 15.71 8.26 -11.69
C GLY A 238 14.71 7.60 -10.72
N ILE A 239 13.42 7.88 -10.88
CA ILE A 239 12.35 7.12 -10.20
C ILE A 239 11.76 6.14 -11.21
N GLU A 240 12.06 4.86 -11.03
CA GLU A 240 11.57 3.82 -11.93
C GLU A 240 10.06 3.55 -11.71
N LEU A 241 9.34 3.27 -12.80
CA LEU A 241 7.88 3.01 -12.81
C LEU A 241 7.42 2.00 -11.76
N LYS A 242 8.20 0.93 -11.52
CA LYS A 242 7.89 -0.13 -10.55
C LYS A 242 7.75 0.35 -9.10
N TYR A 243 8.19 1.57 -8.79
CA TYR A 243 8.09 2.14 -7.44
C TYR A 243 6.83 2.98 -7.24
N TYR A 244 6.18 3.46 -8.30
CA TYR A 244 5.02 4.34 -8.20
C TYR A 244 3.81 3.77 -7.43
N PRO A 245 3.51 2.45 -7.45
CA PRO A 245 2.47 1.90 -6.56
C PRO A 245 2.76 2.13 -5.07
N THR A 246 4.04 2.18 -4.67
CA THR A 246 4.43 2.54 -3.30
C THR A 246 4.42 4.06 -3.11
N LEU A 247 4.91 4.81 -4.09
CA LEU A 247 5.03 6.27 -3.98
C LEU A 247 3.69 6.99 -3.92
N ILE A 248 2.67 6.49 -4.62
CA ILE A 248 1.33 7.07 -4.53
C ILE A 248 0.74 6.93 -3.14
N ASN A 249 1.05 5.83 -2.44
CA ASN A 249 0.68 5.66 -1.04
C ASN A 249 1.43 6.68 -0.16
N VAL A 250 2.72 6.87 -0.40
CA VAL A 250 3.57 7.84 0.31
C VAL A 250 3.13 9.29 0.08
N ALA A 251 2.55 9.62 -1.08
CA ALA A 251 2.09 10.97 -1.38
C ALA A 251 1.09 11.51 -0.35
N TYR A 252 0.25 10.63 0.23
CA TYR A 252 -0.70 10.98 1.28
C TYR A 252 -0.07 11.37 2.63
N SER A 253 1.26 11.27 2.77
CA SER A 253 1.96 11.85 3.91
C SER A 253 2.34 13.33 3.70
N SER A 254 2.02 13.92 2.55
CA SER A 254 2.27 15.34 2.27
C SER A 254 1.02 16.17 2.55
N GLU A 255 1.20 17.32 3.20
CA GLU A 255 0.09 18.26 3.47
C GLU A 255 -0.54 18.82 2.19
N LYS A 256 0.16 18.73 1.04
CA LYS A 256 -0.40 19.15 -0.25
C LYS A 256 -1.49 18.20 -0.79
N ILE A 257 -1.52 16.96 -0.32
CA ILE A 257 -2.43 15.93 -0.80
C ILE A 257 -3.59 15.77 0.17
N ASP A 258 -4.81 16.06 -0.31
CA ASP A 258 -6.03 15.85 0.46
C ASP A 258 -6.29 14.34 0.63
N PHE A 259 -6.29 13.87 1.88
CA PHE A 259 -6.44 12.45 2.20
C PHE A 259 -7.84 11.88 1.99
N LEU A 260 -8.83 12.72 1.72
CA LEU A 260 -10.20 12.32 1.37
C LEU A 260 -10.51 12.44 -0.12
N LYS A 261 -9.51 12.75 -0.95
CA LYS A 261 -9.65 12.76 -2.42
C LYS A 261 -8.81 11.67 -3.07
N PRO A 262 -9.33 10.97 -4.09
CA PRO A 262 -8.51 10.11 -4.91
C PRO A 262 -7.36 10.89 -5.54
N LEU A 263 -6.18 10.26 -5.61
CA LEU A 263 -4.98 10.80 -6.24
C LEU A 263 -4.63 9.95 -7.45
N PHE A 264 -4.25 10.59 -8.54
CA PHE A 264 -3.68 9.96 -9.73
C PHE A 264 -2.26 10.47 -9.96
N ILE A 265 -1.36 9.60 -10.39
CA ILE A 265 -0.05 9.95 -10.90
C ILE A 265 0.02 9.39 -12.31
N PHE A 266 0.12 10.30 -13.27
CA PHE A 266 0.31 9.99 -14.68
C PHE A 266 1.78 10.17 -15.01
N VAL A 267 2.42 9.14 -15.53
CA VAL A 267 3.82 9.19 -15.95
C VAL A 267 3.87 9.01 -17.45
N ASP A 268 4.27 10.07 -18.14
CA ASP A 268 4.41 10.09 -19.58
C ASP A 268 5.55 9.17 -20.04
N LYS A 269 5.29 8.37 -21.07
CA LYS A 269 6.25 7.53 -21.82
C LYS A 269 5.62 7.33 -23.20
N LYS A 270 5.97 6.26 -23.94
CA LYS A 270 5.28 5.93 -25.20
C LYS A 270 3.74 5.79 -25.06
N ASP A 271 3.27 5.33 -23.90
CA ASP A 271 1.87 5.29 -23.46
C ASP A 271 1.79 5.87 -22.04
N VAL A 272 0.70 6.45 -21.56
CA VAL A 272 0.66 7.02 -20.19
C VAL A 272 0.55 5.92 -19.14
N ALA A 273 1.57 5.76 -18.29
CA ALA A 273 1.48 4.89 -17.12
C ALA A 273 0.64 5.56 -16.03
N VAL A 274 -0.39 4.86 -15.56
CA VAL A 274 -1.36 5.39 -14.59
C VAL A 274 -1.18 4.67 -13.26
N TYR A 275 -1.06 5.45 -12.20
CA TYR A 275 -1.12 4.96 -10.82
C TYR A 275 -2.18 5.79 -10.10
N ALA A 276 -3.11 5.15 -9.40
CA ALA A 276 -4.14 5.86 -8.66
C ALA A 276 -4.31 5.28 -7.26
N LYS A 277 -4.70 6.10 -6.29
CA LYS A 277 -5.15 5.64 -4.96
C LYS A 277 -6.52 6.22 -4.68
N VAL A 278 -7.44 5.36 -4.28
CA VAL A 278 -8.69 5.74 -3.63
C VAL A 278 -8.49 5.56 -2.13
N PRO A 279 -8.59 6.63 -1.30
CA PRO A 279 -8.51 6.50 0.15
C PRO A 279 -9.52 5.48 0.68
N LYS A 280 -9.13 4.65 1.65
CA LYS A 280 -10.01 3.56 2.10
C LYS A 280 -11.33 4.08 2.67
N LEU A 281 -11.33 5.23 3.34
CA LEU A 281 -12.57 5.86 3.82
C LEU A 281 -13.52 6.24 2.68
N VAL A 282 -12.98 6.76 1.57
CA VAL A 282 -13.76 7.11 0.38
C VAL A 282 -14.32 5.85 -0.27
N TYR A 283 -13.51 4.80 -0.37
CA TYR A 283 -13.94 3.48 -0.84
C TYR A 283 -15.05 2.91 0.04
N LEU A 284 -14.86 2.83 1.36
CA LEU A 284 -15.83 2.23 2.28
C LEU A 284 -17.17 2.98 2.28
N LYS A 285 -17.14 4.31 2.17
CA LYS A 285 -18.36 5.12 2.10
C LYS A 285 -19.11 4.99 0.78
N ASN A 286 -18.40 4.96 -0.34
CA ASN A 286 -19.01 5.14 -1.66
C ASN A 286 -18.90 3.92 -2.58
N ASN A 287 -18.18 2.88 -2.16
CA ASN A 287 -17.72 1.77 -2.99
C ASN A 287 -17.06 2.25 -4.29
N LEU A 288 -16.28 3.34 -4.20
CA LEU A 288 -15.60 3.95 -5.34
C LEU A 288 -14.44 3.06 -5.78
N SER A 289 -14.59 2.42 -6.94
CA SER A 289 -13.54 1.64 -7.60
C SER A 289 -13.16 2.29 -8.92
N LEU A 290 -11.89 2.15 -9.32
CA LEU A 290 -11.37 2.63 -10.60
C LEU A 290 -11.22 1.52 -11.65
N ASN A 291 -11.69 0.29 -11.38
CA ASN A 291 -11.56 -0.82 -12.35
C ASN A 291 -12.31 -0.56 -13.66
N HIS A 292 -13.38 0.24 -13.63
CA HIS A 292 -14.12 0.68 -14.82
C HIS A 292 -13.31 1.58 -15.77
N LEU A 293 -12.11 2.01 -15.36
CA LEU A 293 -11.17 2.80 -16.16
C LEU A 293 -10.01 1.93 -16.70
N ASN A 294 -10.21 0.62 -16.82
CA ASN A 294 -9.17 -0.35 -17.20
C ASN A 294 -7.93 -0.31 -16.29
N LEU A 295 -8.14 -0.05 -14.99
CA LEU A 295 -7.08 -0.11 -13.98
C LEU A 295 -7.23 -1.35 -13.11
N GLU A 296 -6.11 -2.00 -12.81
CA GLU A 296 -6.05 -3.16 -11.91
C GLU A 296 -5.81 -2.72 -10.48
N GLY A 297 -6.45 -3.38 -9.52
CA GLY A 297 -6.28 -3.12 -8.08
C GLY A 297 -7.60 -2.85 -7.36
N LYS A 298 -7.49 -2.37 -6.11
CA LYS A 298 -8.63 -2.20 -5.18
C LYS A 298 -8.63 -0.88 -4.42
N TYR A 299 -7.51 -0.53 -3.81
CA TYR A 299 -7.30 0.77 -3.16
C TYR A 299 -6.21 1.56 -3.86
N ILE A 300 -5.15 0.84 -4.26
CA ILE A 300 -4.12 1.31 -5.16
C ILE A 300 -4.39 0.62 -6.50
N PHE A 301 -4.44 1.42 -7.55
CA PHE A 301 -4.76 1.01 -8.90
C PHE A 301 -3.60 1.34 -9.82
N TYR A 302 -3.40 0.53 -10.85
CA TYR A 302 -2.38 0.80 -11.86
C TYR A 302 -2.81 0.28 -13.23
N GLY A 303 -2.26 0.88 -14.28
CA GLY A 303 -2.54 0.50 -15.67
C GLY A 303 -1.72 1.33 -16.65
N ASN A 304 -1.98 1.15 -17.94
CA ASN A 304 -1.43 1.97 -19.00
C ASN A 304 -2.58 2.42 -19.89
N TRP A 305 -2.57 3.68 -20.30
CA TRP A 305 -3.52 4.26 -21.23
C TRP A 305 -2.76 4.78 -22.45
N SER A 306 -3.38 4.69 -23.62
CA SER A 306 -2.95 5.47 -24.78
C SER A 306 -3.06 6.97 -24.51
N ASP A 307 -2.33 7.79 -25.28
CA ASP A 307 -2.45 9.25 -25.20
C ASP A 307 -3.88 9.71 -25.46
N GLU A 308 -4.59 9.07 -26.40
CA GLU A 308 -5.98 9.37 -26.71
C GLU A 308 -6.90 9.14 -25.51
N GLU A 309 -6.79 7.98 -24.85
CA GLU A 309 -7.54 7.66 -23.63
C GLU A 309 -7.24 8.67 -22.51
N PHE A 310 -5.97 9.02 -22.32
CA PHE A 310 -5.54 9.97 -21.30
C PHE A 310 -6.11 11.38 -21.53
N TYR A 311 -5.97 11.92 -22.74
CA TYR A 311 -6.49 13.26 -23.05
C TYR A 311 -8.02 13.29 -23.07
N LYS A 312 -8.67 12.21 -23.48
CA LYS A 312 -10.13 12.08 -23.36
C LYS A 312 -10.56 12.08 -21.90
N PHE A 313 -9.84 11.38 -21.03
CA PHE A 313 -10.11 11.32 -19.60
C PHE A 313 -9.98 12.68 -18.91
N LEU A 314 -8.93 13.44 -19.21
CA LEU A 314 -8.72 14.77 -18.61
C LEU A 314 -9.69 15.86 -19.09
N LYS A 315 -10.39 15.63 -20.21
CA LYS A 315 -11.42 16.56 -20.74
C LYS A 315 -12.81 16.36 -20.11
N ILE A 316 -13.00 15.36 -19.24
CA ILE A 316 -14.27 15.00 -18.58
C ILE A 316 -14.43 15.75 -17.24
#